data_AF-A0A1C7NHF3-F1
#
_entry.id   AF-A0A1C7NHF3-F1
#
_cell.length_a   1.000
_cell.length_b   1.000
_cell.length_c   1.000
_cell.angle_alpha   90.00
_cell.angle_beta   90.00
_cell.angle_gamma   90.00
#
_symmetry.space_group_name_H-M   'P 1'
#
loop_
_entity.id
_entity.type
_entity.pdbx_description
1 polymer ?
#
loop_
_entity_poly.entity_id
_entity_poly.type
_entity_poly.pdbx_seq_one_letter_code
_entity_poly.pdbx_strand_id
1 'polypeptide(L)'
;MYSDIYTAATSPRTFALFATGIFSGTTFCVSYASIPAILASKDPLPAFVQTYKKGATIAISIVISAISNGACYYYLKDPRFIWSGFFSFLCIPITKFLIMPINNQLFAMEKLGDDYDRNKVYQLVNKWSSMHALRTLSAFVAFAIHVLY
;
A
#
# COMPACT_ATOMS: atom_id res chain seq x y z
N MET A 1 -8.07 -25.33 26.94
CA MET A 1 -6.93 -25.44 26.00
C MET A 1 -7.27 -24.97 24.59
N TYR A 2 -8.21 -25.60 23.85
CA TYR A 2 -8.60 -25.08 22.53
C TYR A 2 -9.29 -23.70 22.60
N SER A 3 -10.16 -23.48 23.60
CA SER A 3 -10.80 -22.17 23.84
C SER A 3 -9.80 -21.03 24.05
N ASP A 4 -8.68 -21.31 24.70
CA ASP A 4 -7.68 -20.30 25.08
C ASP A 4 -6.86 -19.83 23.88
N ILE A 5 -6.56 -20.74 22.96
CA ILE A 5 -5.82 -20.46 21.72
C ILE A 5 -6.64 -19.58 20.77
N TYR A 6 -7.93 -19.90 20.57
CA TYR A 6 -8.80 -19.07 19.74
C TYR A 6 -9.03 -17.70 20.36
N THR A 7 -9.19 -17.62 21.68
CA THR A 7 -9.30 -16.35 22.40
C THR A 7 -8.04 -15.50 22.25
N ALA A 8 -6.85 -16.11 22.35
CA ALA A 8 -5.57 -15.44 22.15
C ALA A 8 -5.35 -14.96 20.69
N ALA A 9 -5.91 -15.67 19.71
CA ALA A 9 -5.80 -15.32 18.29
C ALA A 9 -6.83 -14.26 17.83
N THR A 10 -7.88 -13.98 18.60
CA THR A 10 -8.93 -13.02 18.22
C THR A 10 -8.37 -11.62 17.96
N SER A 11 -7.59 -11.07 18.88
CA SER A 11 -7.05 -9.71 18.73
C SER A 11 -6.09 -9.61 17.53
N PRO A 12 -5.09 -10.50 17.36
CA PRO A 12 -4.27 -10.55 16.16
C PRO A 12 -5.08 -10.65 14.87
N ARG A 13 -6.13 -11.49 14.83
CA ARG A 13 -6.95 -11.66 13.62
C ARG A 13 -7.68 -10.39 13.24
N THR A 14 -8.26 -9.69 14.21
CA THR A 14 -8.92 -8.39 14.00
C THR A 14 -7.95 -7.35 13.47
N PHE A 15 -6.74 -7.25 14.05
CA PHE A 15 -5.72 -6.33 13.56
C PHE A 15 -5.22 -6.69 12.16
N ALA A 16 -5.05 -7.97 11.85
CA ALA A 16 -4.64 -8.42 10.52
C ALA A 16 -5.69 -8.05 9.46
N LEU A 17 -6.97 -8.34 9.71
CA LEU A 17 -8.07 -7.98 8.81
C LEU A 17 -8.18 -6.45 8.65
N PHE A 18 -8.13 -5.71 9.75
CA PHE A 18 -8.28 -4.26 9.72
C PHE A 18 -7.12 -3.57 8.99
N ALA A 19 -5.88 -3.99 9.28
CA ALA A 19 -4.69 -3.42 8.64
C ALA A 19 -4.62 -3.74 7.14
N THR A 20 -4.92 -4.98 6.74
CA THR A 20 -4.99 -5.36 5.32
C THR A 20 -6.12 -4.63 4.60
N GLY A 21 -7.28 -4.46 5.24
CA GLY A 21 -8.42 -3.71 4.71
C GLY A 21 -8.11 -2.22 4.48
N ILE A 22 -7.52 -1.54 5.49
CA ILE A 22 -7.08 -0.15 5.34
C ILE A 22 -6.09 -0.02 4.20
N PHE A 23 -5.08 -0.87 4.15
CA PHE A 23 -4.02 -0.77 3.15
C PHE A 23 -4.57 -1.04 1.74
N SER A 24 -5.35 -2.12 1.58
CA SER A 24 -6.02 -2.46 0.31
C SER A 24 -6.91 -1.31 -0.17
N GLY A 25 -7.83 -0.84 0.68
CA GLY A 25 -8.72 0.28 0.34
C GLY A 25 -7.95 1.56 -0.02
N THR A 26 -6.89 1.88 0.71
CA THR A 26 -6.03 3.03 0.41
C THR A 26 -5.35 2.89 -0.95
N THR A 27 -4.75 1.74 -1.23
CA THR A 27 -4.08 1.50 -2.53
C THR A 27 -5.05 1.54 -3.70
N PHE A 28 -6.26 1.02 -3.49
CA PHE A 28 -7.36 1.11 -4.44
C PHE A 28 -7.78 2.56 -4.70
N CYS A 29 -8.05 3.35 -3.65
CA CYS A 29 -8.39 4.77 -3.78
C CYS A 29 -7.29 5.57 -4.49
N VAL A 30 -6.02 5.30 -4.20
CA VAL A 30 -4.91 5.94 -4.90
C VAL A 30 -4.94 5.61 -6.39
N SER A 31 -5.14 4.34 -6.75
CA SER A 31 -5.13 3.89 -8.14
C SER A 31 -6.36 4.36 -8.93
N TYR A 32 -7.54 4.32 -8.31
CA TYR A 32 -8.82 4.57 -8.95
C TYR A 32 -9.23 6.05 -8.94
N ALA A 33 -8.90 6.79 -7.89
CA ALA A 33 -9.35 8.19 -7.72
C ALA A 33 -8.18 9.18 -7.72
N SER A 34 -7.16 8.97 -6.88
CA SER A 34 -6.10 9.97 -6.71
C SER A 34 -5.23 10.12 -7.96
N ILE A 35 -4.77 9.04 -8.57
CA ILE A 35 -3.94 9.09 -9.78
C ILE A 35 -4.68 9.77 -10.95
N PRO A 36 -5.92 9.37 -11.30
CA PRO A 36 -6.68 10.07 -12.33
C PRO A 36 -6.88 11.56 -12.02
N ALA A 37 -7.15 11.92 -10.77
CA ALA A 37 -7.27 13.33 -10.37
C ALA A 37 -5.96 14.11 -10.51
N ILE A 38 -4.82 13.49 -10.19
CA ILE A 38 -3.47 14.07 -10.39
C ILE A 38 -3.20 14.27 -11.89
N LEU A 39 -3.56 13.31 -12.74
CA LEU A 39 -3.37 13.43 -14.19
C LEU A 39 -4.36 14.42 -14.84
N ALA A 40 -5.52 14.64 -14.25
CA ALA A 40 -6.50 15.60 -14.74
C ALA A 40 -6.20 17.05 -14.31
N SER A 41 -5.28 17.27 -13.37
CA SER A 41 -4.94 18.61 -12.92
C SER A 41 -4.14 19.36 -13.99
N LYS A 42 -4.26 20.70 -14.02
CA LYS A 42 -3.42 21.55 -14.87
C LYS A 42 -1.93 21.32 -14.61
N ASP A 43 -1.61 20.97 -13.37
CA ASP A 43 -0.27 20.72 -12.89
C ASP A 43 -0.24 19.48 -11.97
N PRO A 44 0.26 18.33 -12.47
CA PRO A 44 0.27 17.09 -11.70
C PRO A 44 1.25 17.10 -10.53
N LEU A 45 2.31 17.91 -10.56
CA LEU A 45 3.41 17.79 -9.60
C LEU A 45 2.99 18.21 -8.17
N PRO A 46 2.36 19.37 -7.93
CA PRO A 46 1.87 19.74 -6.60
C PRO A 46 0.82 18.77 -6.06
N ALA A 47 -0.09 18.29 -6.91
CA ALA A 47 -1.12 17.33 -6.55
C ALA A 47 -0.52 15.97 -6.13
N PHE A 48 0.51 15.50 -6.85
CA PHE A 48 1.29 14.32 -6.49
C PHE A 48 1.97 14.49 -5.13
N VAL A 49 2.69 15.60 -4.92
CA VAL A 49 3.43 15.85 -3.67
C VAL A 49 2.49 15.82 -2.46
N GLN A 50 1.37 16.52 -2.54
CA GLN A 50 0.41 16.58 -1.44
C GLN A 50 -0.20 15.21 -1.17
N THR A 51 -0.60 14.49 -2.23
CA THR A 51 -1.15 13.13 -2.14
C THR A 51 -0.16 12.17 -1.51
N TYR A 52 1.11 12.20 -1.92
CA TYR A 52 2.15 11.34 -1.38
C TYR A 52 2.41 11.60 0.10
N LYS A 53 2.57 12.87 0.51
CA LYS A 53 2.84 13.23 1.91
C LYS A 53 1.76 12.71 2.85
N LYS A 54 0.49 12.73 2.42
CA LYS A 54 -0.63 12.19 3.21
C LYS A 54 -0.76 10.67 3.11
N GLY A 55 -0.50 10.08 1.95
CA GLY A 55 -0.61 8.62 1.76
C GLY A 55 0.51 7.83 2.43
N ALA A 56 1.73 8.39 2.52
CA ALA A 56 2.89 7.69 3.07
C ALA A 56 2.73 7.32 4.56
N THR A 57 1.98 8.10 5.33
CA THR A 57 1.72 7.81 6.76
C THR A 57 0.88 6.55 6.95
N ILE A 58 0.06 6.18 5.97
CA ILE A 58 -0.81 5.00 6.01
C ILE A 58 0.02 3.71 5.82
N ALA A 59 1.25 3.78 5.31
CA ALA A 59 2.12 2.62 5.10
C ALA A 59 2.45 1.84 6.39
N ILE A 60 2.26 2.44 7.57
CA ILE A 60 2.38 1.76 8.87
C ILE A 60 1.46 0.53 8.98
N SER A 61 0.33 0.54 8.27
CA SER A 61 -0.60 -0.60 8.19
C SER A 61 0.04 -1.87 7.64
N ILE A 62 1.08 -1.78 6.79
CA ILE A 62 1.80 -2.97 6.31
C ILE A 62 2.52 -3.68 7.48
N VAL A 63 3.15 -2.91 8.37
CA VAL A 63 3.89 -3.46 9.52
C VAL A 63 2.93 -4.11 10.50
N ILE A 64 1.81 -3.43 10.79
CA ILE A 64 0.75 -3.97 11.65
C ILE A 64 0.22 -5.28 11.05
N SER A 65 -0.09 -5.30 9.75
CA SER A 65 -0.52 -6.51 9.04
C SER A 65 0.49 -7.65 9.19
N ALA A 66 1.78 -7.41 8.95
CA ALA A 66 2.81 -8.44 9.01
C ALA A 66 2.95 -9.05 10.42
N ILE A 67 2.99 -8.21 11.46
CA ILE A 67 3.09 -8.65 12.86
C ILE A 67 1.84 -9.45 13.25
N SER A 68 0.65 -8.94 12.93
CA SER A 68 -0.61 -9.59 13.26
C SER A 68 -0.79 -10.93 12.54
N ASN A 69 -0.40 -11.02 11.27
CA ASN A 69 -0.39 -12.29 10.53
C ASN A 69 0.62 -13.29 11.12
N GLY A 70 1.82 -12.85 11.50
CA GLY A 70 2.79 -13.70 12.18
C GLY A 70 2.28 -14.26 13.51
N ALA A 71 1.61 -13.42 14.31
CA ALA A 71 0.97 -13.84 15.56
C ALA A 71 -0.18 -14.84 15.30
N CYS A 72 -1.04 -14.58 14.31
CA CYS A 72 -2.10 -15.52 13.93
C CYS A 72 -1.54 -16.89 13.52
N TYR A 73 -0.49 -16.92 12.69
CA TYR A 73 0.17 -18.16 12.33
C TYR A 73 0.78 -18.87 13.54
N TYR A 74 1.38 -18.12 14.48
CA TYR A 74 1.97 -18.69 15.68
C TYR A 74 0.93 -19.45 16.53
N TYR A 75 -0.27 -18.89 16.71
CA TYR A 75 -1.35 -19.50 17.50
C TYR A 75 -2.13 -20.57 16.74
N LEU A 76 -2.51 -20.30 15.50
CA LEU A 76 -3.47 -21.13 14.75
C LEU A 76 -2.78 -22.14 13.83
N LYS A 77 -1.49 -21.97 13.54
CA LYS A 77 -0.71 -22.79 12.59
C LYS A 77 -1.31 -22.87 11.19
N ASP A 78 -2.16 -21.91 10.85
CA ASP A 78 -2.85 -21.85 9.58
C ASP A 78 -1.99 -21.12 8.54
N PRO A 79 -1.55 -21.78 7.46
CA PRO A 79 -0.66 -21.18 6.45
C PRO A 79 -1.28 -20.00 5.71
N ARG A 80 -2.60 -19.81 5.75
CA ARG A 80 -3.27 -18.65 5.14
C ARG A 80 -2.74 -17.32 5.67
N PHE A 81 -2.40 -17.25 6.96
CA PHE A 81 -1.81 -16.05 7.56
C PHE A 81 -0.39 -15.77 7.02
N ILE A 82 0.38 -16.81 6.67
CA ILE A 82 1.68 -16.63 6.00
C ILE A 82 1.48 -16.03 4.62
N TRP A 83 0.51 -16.52 3.85
CA TRP A 83 0.22 -15.99 2.51
C TRP A 83 -0.30 -14.55 2.57
N SER A 84 -1.23 -14.22 3.46
CA SER A 84 -1.70 -12.84 3.66
C SER A 84 -0.57 -11.91 4.09
N GLY A 85 0.25 -12.34 5.06
CA GLY A 85 1.43 -11.62 5.51
C GLY A 85 2.46 -11.42 4.38
N PHE A 86 2.68 -12.43 3.54
CA PHE A 86 3.57 -12.36 2.39
C PHE A 86 3.10 -11.32 1.36
N PHE A 87 1.83 -11.37 0.93
CA PHE A 87 1.29 -10.38 -0.03
C PHE A 87 1.23 -8.96 0.55
N SER A 88 1.00 -8.82 1.86
CA SER A 88 1.15 -7.53 2.55
C SER A 88 2.60 -7.05 2.51
N PHE A 89 3.54 -7.93 2.84
CA PHE A 89 4.97 -7.63 2.89
C PHE A 89 5.53 -7.28 1.51
N LEU A 90 5.09 -7.93 0.43
CA LEU A 90 5.49 -7.64 -0.96
C LEU A 90 5.28 -6.16 -1.35
N CYS A 91 4.35 -5.47 -0.68
CA CYS A 91 4.14 -4.04 -0.91
C CYS A 91 5.36 -3.20 -0.53
N ILE A 92 6.23 -3.66 0.39
CA ILE A 92 7.48 -3.01 0.77
C ILE A 92 8.49 -3.03 -0.39
N PRO A 93 8.93 -4.18 -0.94
CA PRO A 93 9.85 -4.21 -2.07
C PRO A 93 9.26 -3.56 -3.32
N ILE A 94 7.95 -3.70 -3.59
CA ILE A 94 7.30 -2.96 -4.68
C ILE A 94 7.49 -1.45 -4.48
N THR A 95 7.24 -0.95 -3.27
CA THR A 95 7.42 0.47 -2.97
C THR A 95 8.87 0.90 -3.11
N LYS A 96 9.81 0.14 -2.53
CA LYS A 96 11.24 0.49 -2.49
C LYS A 96 11.89 0.47 -3.87
N PHE A 97 11.63 -0.56 -4.67
CA PHE A 97 12.36 -0.78 -5.92
C PHE A 97 11.63 -0.24 -7.15
N LEU A 98 10.30 -0.13 -7.13
CA LEU A 98 9.52 0.27 -8.30
C LEU A 98 8.94 1.68 -8.18
N ILE A 99 8.39 2.02 -7.02
CA ILE A 99 7.67 3.29 -6.81
C ILE A 99 8.62 4.41 -6.36
N MET A 100 9.50 4.14 -5.40
CA MET A 100 10.41 5.13 -4.81
C MET A 100 11.35 5.79 -5.82
N PRO A 101 11.92 5.10 -6.83
CA PRO A 101 12.72 5.77 -7.85
C PRO A 101 11.94 6.82 -8.66
N ILE A 102 10.63 6.60 -8.87
CA ILE A 102 9.75 7.55 -9.55
C ILE A 102 9.44 8.73 -8.62
N ASN A 103 9.11 8.46 -7.35
CA ASN A 103 8.88 9.49 -6.36
C ASN A 103 10.10 10.42 -6.21
N ASN A 104 11.31 9.85 -6.17
CA ASN A 104 12.54 10.63 -6.05
C ASN A 104 12.76 11.56 -7.25
N GLN A 105 12.39 11.13 -8.47
CA GLN A 105 12.44 11.98 -9.66
C GLN A 105 11.42 13.12 -9.59
N LEU A 106 10.19 12.83 -9.15
CA LEU A 106 9.15 13.85 -8.96
C LEU A 106 9.55 14.85 -7.87
N PHE A 107 10.09 14.39 -6.73
CA PHE A 107 10.61 15.29 -5.68
C PHE A 107 11.84 16.08 -6.10
N ALA A 108 12.68 15.55 -7.00
CA ALA A 108 13.76 16.32 -7.59
C ALA A 108 13.23 17.47 -8.45
N MET A 109 12.12 17.25 -9.19
CA MET A 109 11.45 18.30 -9.96
C MET A 109 10.74 19.32 -9.07
N GLU A 110 10.14 18.91 -7.95
CA GLU A 110 9.51 19.84 -6.99
C GLU A 110 10.49 20.92 -6.52
N LYS A 111 11.77 20.56 -6.37
CA LYS A 111 12.84 21.47 -5.95
C LYS A 111 13.21 22.52 -7.00
N LEU A 112 12.79 22.35 -8.26
CA LEU A 112 13.04 23.31 -9.35
C LEU A 112 12.05 24.49 -9.36
N GLY A 113 11.05 24.49 -8.47
CA GLY A 113 10.03 25.55 -8.47
C GLY A 113 9.13 25.44 -9.69
N ASP A 114 9.05 26.47 -10.52
CA ASP A 114 8.20 26.51 -11.72
C ASP A 114 8.93 26.07 -13.02
N ASP A 115 10.24 25.81 -12.95
CA ASP A 115 11.11 25.53 -14.11
C ASP A 115 11.33 24.02 -14.35
N TYR A 116 10.27 23.21 -14.26
CA TYR A 116 10.35 21.78 -14.55
C TYR A 116 9.54 21.40 -15.79
N ASP A 117 9.99 20.32 -16.44
CA ASP A 117 9.31 19.76 -17.59
C ASP A 117 8.00 19.06 -17.18
N ARG A 118 6.87 19.72 -17.44
CA ARG A 118 5.53 19.19 -17.18
C ARG A 118 5.25 17.90 -17.94
N ASN A 119 5.72 17.75 -19.18
CA ASN A 119 5.52 16.52 -19.95
C ASN A 119 6.24 15.35 -19.29
N LYS A 120 7.45 15.59 -18.76
CA LYS A 120 8.18 14.57 -18.00
C LYS A 120 7.48 14.20 -16.69
N VAL A 121 6.87 15.17 -15.99
CA VAL A 121 6.02 14.88 -14.82
C VAL A 121 4.86 13.97 -15.22
N TYR A 122 4.14 14.28 -16.30
CA TYR A 122 3.04 13.44 -16.80
C TYR A 122 3.49 12.00 -17.10
N GLN A 123 4.65 11.83 -17.75
CA GLN A 123 5.21 10.51 -18.02
C GLN A 123 5.55 9.74 -16.73
N LEU A 124 6.14 10.43 -15.75
CA LEU A 124 6.48 9.83 -14.46
C LEU A 124 5.23 9.44 -13.68
N VAL A 125 4.19 10.27 -13.64
CA VAL A 125 2.91 9.94 -12.97
C VAL A 125 2.20 8.77 -13.66
N ASN A 126 2.23 8.69 -15.00
CA ASN A 126 1.71 7.51 -15.71
C ASN A 126 2.49 6.23 -15.37
N LYS A 127 3.82 6.31 -15.30
CA LYS A 127 4.65 5.18 -14.86
C LYS A 127 4.35 4.81 -13.40
N TRP A 128 4.16 5.80 -12.54
CA TRP A 128 3.77 5.65 -11.15
C TRP A 128 2.44 4.88 -11.02
N SER A 129 1.46 5.20 -11.88
CA SER A 129 0.17 4.49 -11.97
C SER A 129 0.34 2.99 -12.20
N SER A 130 1.17 2.62 -13.17
CA SER A 130 1.42 1.21 -13.51
C SER A 130 2.03 0.43 -12.33
N MET A 131 2.95 1.05 -11.59
CA MET A 131 3.56 0.41 -10.42
C MET A 131 2.59 0.34 -9.22
N HIS A 132 1.69 1.32 -9.11
CA HIS A 132 0.64 1.30 -8.10
C HIS A 132 -0.39 0.19 -8.35
N ALA A 133 -0.72 -0.13 -9.60
CA ALA A 133 -1.61 -1.24 -9.92
C ALA A 133 -1.10 -2.58 -9.35
N LEU A 134 0.20 -2.86 -9.49
CA LEU A 134 0.83 -4.05 -8.91
C LEU A 134 0.74 -4.07 -7.38
N ARG A 135 1.01 -2.93 -6.73
CA ARG A 135 0.90 -2.80 -5.27
C ARG A 135 -0.55 -3.01 -4.79
N THR A 136 -1.51 -2.45 -5.52
CA THR A 136 -2.95 -2.58 -5.22
C THR A 136 -3.40 -4.02 -5.35
N LEU A 137 -2.97 -4.74 -6.39
CA LEU A 137 -3.27 -6.16 -6.55
C LEU A 137 -2.73 -6.98 -5.37
N SER A 138 -1.47 -6.76 -4.98
CA SER A 138 -0.87 -7.46 -3.83
C SER A 138 -1.63 -7.18 -2.53
N ALA A 139 -1.97 -5.90 -2.26
CA ALA A 139 -2.73 -5.51 -1.09
C ALA A 139 -4.15 -6.11 -1.08
N PHE A 140 -4.80 -6.16 -2.23
CA PHE A 140 -6.12 -6.76 -2.38
C PHE A 140 -6.10 -8.27 -2.14
N VAL A 141 -5.11 -8.99 -2.67
CA VAL A 141 -4.96 -10.44 -2.40
C VAL A 141 -4.77 -10.70 -0.90
N ALA A 142 -3.94 -9.91 -0.21
CA ALA A 142 -3.76 -10.05 1.24
C ALA A 142 -5.08 -9.86 2.01
N PHE A 143 -5.85 -8.83 1.66
CA PHE A 143 -7.16 -8.59 2.27
C PHE A 143 -8.18 -9.69 1.95
N ALA A 144 -8.25 -10.13 0.68
CA ALA A 144 -9.18 -11.16 0.24
C ALA A 144 -9.00 -12.48 0.99
N ILE A 145 -7.75 -12.85 1.34
CA ILE A 145 -7.48 -14.04 2.15
C ILE A 145 -8.20 -13.99 3.51
N HIS A 146 -8.29 -12.82 4.14
CA HIS A 146 -8.99 -12.65 5.42
C HIS A 146 -10.51 -12.56 5.30
N VAL A 147 -11.03 -12.06 4.18
CA VAL A 147 -12.49 -11.95 3.98
C VAL A 147 -13.10 -13.29 3.59
N LEU A 148 -12.37 -14.09 2.83
CA LEU A 148 -12.84 -15.38 2.35
C LEU A 148 -12.69 -16.50 3.39
N TYR A 149 -11.95 -16.27 4.48
CA TYR A 149 -11.61 -17.30 5.49
C TYR A 149 -11.44 -16.76 6.92
#